data_AF-A0A1Q5LZS8-F1
#
_entry.id   AF-A0A1Q5LZS8-F1
#
_cell.length_a   1.000
_cell.length_b   1.000
_cell.length_c   1.000
_cell.angle_alpha   90.00
_cell.angle_beta   90.00
_cell.angle_gamma   90.00
#
_symmetry.space_group_name_H-M   'P 1'
#
loop_
_entity.id
_entity.type
_entity.pdbx_description
1 polymer ?
#
loop_
_entity_poly.entity_id
_entity_poly.type
_entity_poly.pdbx_seq_one_letter_code
_entity_poly.pdbx_strand_id
1 'polypeptide(L)'
;MLGLLLRLLPFWVREPLFILVGSVFGVRIMYLAAHEQNWAAAGIGTAFLVFTAVRVHTVVRALRARRSPDQPAPAGGTVPQPLPQPPPGLPATPKKEPNAWGQAFAAVALFGALAAAVWVAPHMTADGDDNTPAPASCSGSEHGKLPKAYARTPKAATGDELCEALNRPDLAELMGTPDERATSATGTSGTSALTNGKVAEPEAQVEFDTYTVNLSATYNKLSVAQYVKMMKTGGENNRTDTILGRPAVFSSDPTMKIEINLGGKDSSGPVEAGPLARTLTVALDRKDAGGYYDITVWSESGALPDDGVLLDIAEEVLPTIPGRAAR
;
A
#
# COMPACT_ATOMS: atom_id res chain seq x y z
N MET A 1 -1.53 -18.48 -5.58
CA MET A 1 -0.47 -19.53 -5.53
C MET A 1 -0.26 -20.13 -4.12
N LEU A 2 -0.53 -19.40 -3.02
CA LEU A 2 -0.33 -19.89 -1.64
C LEU A 2 -1.25 -21.05 -1.21
N GLY A 3 -2.51 -21.07 -1.67
CA GLY A 3 -3.49 -22.09 -1.26
C GLY A 3 -3.13 -23.52 -1.70
N LEU A 4 -2.34 -23.66 -2.77
CA LEU A 4 -1.86 -24.96 -3.28
C LEU A 4 -0.63 -25.45 -2.50
N LEU A 5 0.27 -24.53 -2.12
CA LEU A 5 1.43 -24.79 -1.25
C LEU A 5 1.02 -25.21 0.17
N LEU A 6 -0.01 -24.56 0.73
CA LEU A 6 -0.58 -24.94 2.04
C LEU A 6 -1.26 -26.32 2.02
N ARG A 7 -1.59 -26.85 0.84
CA ARG A 7 -2.24 -28.15 0.68
C ARG A 7 -1.25 -29.31 0.64
N LEU A 8 0.01 -29.06 0.26
CA LEU A 8 1.10 -30.04 0.26
C LEU A 8 1.79 -30.19 1.62
N LEU A 9 1.59 -29.25 2.55
CA LEU A 9 2.21 -29.33 3.87
C LEU A 9 1.59 -30.45 4.71
N PRO A 10 2.42 -31.29 5.36
CA PRO A 10 1.92 -32.32 6.25
C PRO A 10 1.05 -31.69 7.35
N PHE A 11 0.00 -32.41 7.74
CA PHE A 11 -1.00 -32.01 8.74
C PHE A 11 -0.41 -31.25 9.95
N TRP A 12 0.73 -31.75 10.44
CA TRP A 12 1.48 -31.22 11.59
C TRP A 12 2.11 -29.85 11.42
N VAL A 13 2.29 -29.36 10.20
CA VAL A 13 2.77 -28.00 9.91
C VAL A 13 1.62 -27.11 9.48
N ARG A 14 0.67 -27.68 8.73
CA ARG A 14 -0.47 -26.96 8.17
C ARG A 14 -1.41 -26.42 9.25
N GLU A 15 -1.84 -27.26 10.17
CA GLU A 15 -2.83 -26.86 11.18
C GLU A 15 -2.33 -25.85 12.22
N PRO A 16 -1.13 -25.98 12.82
CA PRO A 16 -0.65 -24.95 13.73
C PRO A 16 -0.44 -23.60 13.03
N LEU A 17 -0.04 -23.60 11.76
CA LEU A 17 0.05 -22.37 10.97
C LEU A 17 -1.32 -21.70 10.79
N PHE A 18 -2.36 -22.48 10.44
CA PHE A 18 -3.72 -21.94 10.36
C PHE A 18 -4.27 -21.47 11.69
N ILE A 19 -3.91 -22.12 12.80
CA ILE A 19 -4.29 -21.69 14.15
C ILE A 19 -3.62 -20.36 14.50
N LEU A 20 -2.33 -20.20 14.18
CA LEU A 20 -1.56 -18.99 14.47
C LEU A 20 -2.04 -17.81 13.62
N VAL A 21 -2.27 -18.02 12.33
CA VAL A 21 -2.83 -16.99 11.45
C VAL A 21 -4.27 -16.66 11.86
N GLY A 22 -5.10 -17.67 12.11
CA GLY A 22 -6.50 -17.49 12.51
C GLY A 22 -6.67 -16.78 13.85
N SER A 23 -5.79 -17.05 14.83
CA SER A 23 -5.83 -16.39 16.13
C SER A 23 -5.36 -14.94 16.06
N VAL A 24 -4.24 -14.67 15.39
CA VAL A 24 -3.71 -13.30 15.25
C VAL A 24 -4.68 -12.42 14.48
N PHE A 25 -5.22 -12.93 13.36
CA PHE A 25 -6.17 -12.18 12.53
C PHE A 25 -7.53 -12.03 13.22
N GLY A 26 -8.03 -13.09 13.87
CA GLY A 26 -9.31 -13.05 14.60
C GLY A 26 -9.28 -12.10 15.79
N VAL A 27 -8.21 -12.11 16.61
CA VAL A 27 -8.05 -11.19 17.74
C VAL A 27 -7.90 -9.75 17.28
N ARG A 28 -7.12 -9.50 16.21
CA ARG A 28 -6.93 -8.15 15.67
C ARG A 28 -8.23 -7.56 15.10
N ILE A 29 -9.01 -8.35 14.35
CA ILE A 29 -10.31 -7.90 13.86
C ILE A 29 -11.27 -7.64 15.02
N MET A 30 -11.25 -8.47 16.06
CA MET A 30 -12.12 -8.29 17.22
C MET A 30 -11.74 -7.06 18.05
N TYR A 31 -10.45 -6.74 18.14
CA TYR A 31 -9.95 -5.52 18.76
C TYR A 31 -10.40 -4.27 18.01
N LEU A 32 -10.29 -4.27 16.68
CA LEU A 32 -10.77 -3.16 15.83
C LEU A 32 -12.29 -3.02 15.92
N ALA A 33 -13.03 -4.12 15.92
CA ALA A 33 -14.48 -4.10 16.07
C ALA A 33 -14.96 -3.53 17.41
N ALA A 34 -14.22 -3.79 18.49
CA ALA A 34 -14.51 -3.23 19.81
C ALA A 34 -14.18 -1.74 19.90
N HIS A 35 -13.17 -1.28 19.16
CA HIS A 35 -12.77 0.12 19.14
C HIS A 35 -13.67 0.99 18.24
N GLU A 36 -14.12 0.45 17.10
CA GLU A 36 -14.90 1.18 16.08
C GLU A 36 -16.42 0.92 16.16
N GLN A 37 -16.90 0.16 17.16
CA GLN A 37 -18.31 -0.25 17.30
C GLN A 37 -18.91 -0.91 16.04
N ASN A 38 -18.09 -1.52 15.21
CA ASN A 38 -18.51 -2.11 13.95
C ASN A 38 -18.91 -3.59 14.13
N TRP A 39 -20.22 -3.84 14.11
CA TRP A 39 -20.82 -5.15 14.31
C TRP A 39 -20.48 -6.16 13.20
N ALA A 40 -20.22 -5.69 11.98
CA ALA A 40 -19.82 -6.57 10.88
C ALA A 40 -18.40 -7.14 11.10
N ALA A 41 -17.47 -6.29 11.56
CA ALA A 41 -16.13 -6.72 11.93
C ALA A 41 -16.14 -7.69 13.13
N ALA A 42 -17.00 -7.44 14.13
CA ALA A 42 -17.17 -8.35 15.27
C ALA A 42 -17.66 -9.74 14.83
N GLY A 43 -18.59 -9.79 13.88
CA GLY A 43 -19.07 -11.05 13.30
C GLY A 43 -17.96 -11.84 12.60
N ILE A 44 -17.13 -11.15 11.80
CA ILE A 44 -16.01 -11.77 11.07
C ILE A 44 -14.92 -12.25 12.05
N GLY A 45 -14.55 -11.43 13.03
CA GLY A 45 -13.57 -11.81 14.06
C GLY A 45 -14.01 -13.04 14.86
N THR A 46 -15.30 -13.11 15.22
CA THR A 46 -15.89 -14.28 15.89
C THR A 46 -15.80 -15.54 15.02
N ALA A 47 -16.11 -15.44 13.72
CA ALA A 47 -16.04 -16.58 12.81
C ALA A 47 -14.62 -17.16 12.71
N PHE A 48 -13.60 -16.30 12.65
CA PHE A 48 -12.19 -16.72 12.66
C PHE A 48 -11.78 -17.41 13.96
N LEU A 49 -12.22 -16.90 15.12
CA LEU A 49 -11.94 -17.51 16.41
C LEU A 49 -12.65 -18.86 16.60
N VAL A 50 -13.92 -18.96 16.18
CA VAL A 50 -14.66 -20.23 16.22
C VAL A 50 -14.02 -21.27 15.31
N PHE A 51 -13.65 -20.90 14.09
CA PHE A 51 -12.95 -21.81 13.18
C PHE A 51 -11.60 -22.25 13.76
N THR A 52 -10.87 -21.34 14.40
CA THR A 52 -9.62 -21.64 15.10
C THR A 52 -9.84 -22.61 16.27
N ALA A 53 -10.87 -22.42 17.08
CA ALA A 53 -11.22 -23.30 18.18
C ALA A 53 -11.59 -24.72 17.70
N VAL A 54 -12.34 -24.84 16.60
CA VAL A 54 -12.64 -26.13 15.96
C VAL A 54 -11.36 -26.83 15.51
N ARG A 55 -10.41 -26.11 14.92
CA ARG A 55 -9.11 -26.66 14.48
C ARG A 55 -8.23 -27.10 15.63
N VAL A 56 -8.21 -26.33 16.72
CA VAL A 56 -7.56 -26.75 17.97
C VAL A 56 -8.20 -28.04 18.50
N HIS A 57 -9.54 -28.13 18.46
CA HIS A 57 -10.23 -29.33 18.93
C HIS A 57 -9.93 -30.57 18.07
N THR A 58 -9.84 -30.43 16.74
CA THR A 58 -9.47 -31.55 15.86
C THR A 58 -8.04 -32.04 16.11
N VAL A 59 -7.09 -31.12 16.34
CA VAL A 59 -5.70 -31.46 16.70
C VAL A 59 -5.66 -32.17 18.06
N VAL A 60 -6.37 -31.66 19.07
CA VAL A 60 -6.44 -32.29 20.41
C VAL A 60 -7.08 -33.67 20.34
N ARG A 61 -8.12 -33.85 19.53
CA ARG A 61 -8.78 -35.16 19.33
C ARG A 61 -7.85 -36.15 18.63
N ALA A 62 -7.11 -35.71 17.61
CA ALA A 62 -6.12 -36.53 16.92
C ALA A 62 -4.93 -36.91 17.83
N LEU A 63 -4.48 -36.00 18.68
CA LEU A 63 -3.46 -36.25 19.70
C LEU A 63 -3.95 -37.20 20.80
N ARG A 64 -5.21 -37.06 21.22
CA ARG A 64 -5.81 -37.94 22.24
C ARG A 64 -6.01 -39.36 21.71
N ALA A 65 -6.41 -39.51 20.44
CA ALA A 65 -6.50 -40.82 19.78
C ALA A 65 -5.15 -41.54 19.68
N ARG A 66 -4.03 -40.81 19.60
CA ARG A 66 -2.67 -41.39 19.63
C ARG A 66 -2.15 -41.68 21.04
N ARG A 67 -2.74 -41.08 22.07
CA ARG A 67 -2.38 -41.27 23.49
C ARG A 67 -3.19 -42.34 24.21
N SER A 68 -4.12 -43.01 23.53
CA SER A 68 -4.83 -44.17 24.07
C SER A 68 -4.29 -45.50 23.51
N PRO A 69 -3.10 -45.96 23.91
CA PRO A 69 -2.82 -47.38 23.97
C PRO A 69 -3.24 -47.89 25.35
N ASP A 70 -4.46 -48.39 25.47
CA ASP A 70 -4.81 -49.49 26.40
C ASP A 70 -6.32 -49.74 26.34
N GLN A 71 -6.71 -50.62 25.42
CA GLN A 71 -7.90 -51.45 25.61
C GLN A 71 -7.51 -52.87 25.19
N PRO A 72 -7.30 -53.80 26.14
CA PRO A 72 -6.99 -55.19 25.80
C PRO A 72 -8.23 -55.87 25.21
N ALA A 73 -8.07 -56.50 24.05
CA ALA A 73 -9.06 -57.41 23.49
C ALA A 73 -9.12 -58.70 24.32
N PRO A 74 -10.32 -59.25 24.62
CA PRO A 74 -10.42 -60.59 25.17
C PRO A 74 -10.27 -61.65 24.07
N ALA A 75 -9.72 -62.79 24.51
CA ALA A 75 -9.19 -63.91 23.75
C ALA A 75 -10.19 -64.71 22.89
N GLY A 76 -9.64 -65.40 21.88
CA GLY A 76 -10.27 -66.56 21.25
C GLY A 76 -9.40 -67.19 20.13
N GLY A 77 -8.81 -68.37 20.43
CA GLY A 77 -8.32 -69.51 19.60
C GLY A 77 -7.76 -69.26 18.18
N THR A 78 -6.71 -69.92 17.68
CA THR A 78 -6.25 -71.32 17.85
C THR A 78 -4.92 -71.47 17.05
N VAL A 79 -3.99 -72.34 17.46
CA VAL A 79 -2.76 -72.74 16.72
C VAL A 79 -2.80 -74.28 16.49
N PRO A 80 -2.16 -74.91 15.46
CA PRO A 80 -0.73 -75.36 15.51
C PRO A 80 0.06 -75.39 14.15
N GLN A 81 1.30 -74.87 14.02
CA GLN A 81 2.67 -75.52 13.96
C GLN A 81 3.11 -76.29 12.66
N PRO A 82 4.42 -76.59 12.36
CA PRO A 82 5.73 -75.88 12.57
C PRO A 82 6.89 -76.12 11.51
N LEU A 83 8.11 -75.56 11.81
CA LEU A 83 9.54 -75.90 11.44
C LEU A 83 10.28 -75.17 10.27
N PRO A 84 11.65 -75.08 10.25
CA PRO A 84 12.68 -74.78 11.29
C PRO A 84 13.74 -73.68 10.90
N GLN A 85 14.48 -73.12 11.88
CA GLN A 85 15.64 -72.16 11.78
C GLN A 85 17.02 -72.89 11.63
N PRO A 86 18.20 -72.30 11.22
CA PRO A 86 19.05 -71.29 11.96
C PRO A 86 20.06 -70.42 11.09
N PRO A 87 21.16 -69.76 11.61
CA PRO A 87 21.29 -68.51 12.40
C PRO A 87 22.24 -67.42 11.74
N PRO A 88 22.95 -66.51 12.46
CA PRO A 88 22.69 -65.06 12.55
C PRO A 88 23.71 -64.13 11.81
N GLY A 89 23.22 -63.00 11.24
CA GLY A 89 24.06 -61.90 10.75
C GLY A 89 24.03 -60.68 11.69
N LEU A 90 25.21 -60.21 12.10
CA LEU A 90 25.48 -59.01 12.92
C LEU A 90 25.27 -57.69 12.12
N PRO A 91 25.28 -56.51 12.78
CA PRO A 91 24.24 -55.49 12.65
C PRO A 91 24.49 -54.46 11.54
N ALA A 92 23.42 -54.04 10.87
CA ALA A 92 23.41 -52.75 10.19
C ALA A 92 23.44 -51.65 11.27
N THR A 93 24.52 -50.86 11.28
CA THR A 93 24.61 -49.66 12.11
C THR A 93 23.47 -48.70 11.75
N PRO A 94 22.68 -48.23 12.73
CA PRO A 94 21.72 -47.18 12.46
C PRO A 94 22.50 -45.88 12.21
N LYS A 95 22.50 -45.39 10.97
CA LYS A 95 22.85 -44.00 10.69
C LYS A 95 21.88 -43.15 11.53
N LYS A 96 22.44 -42.40 12.46
CA LYS A 96 21.73 -41.42 13.29
C LYS A 96 21.07 -40.42 12.36
N GLU A 97 19.78 -40.58 12.12
CA GLU A 97 18.99 -39.57 11.42
C GLU A 97 19.09 -38.26 12.19
N PRO A 98 19.28 -37.11 11.50
CA PRO A 98 19.28 -35.82 12.15
C PRO A 98 17.92 -35.62 12.83
N ASN A 99 17.96 -35.46 14.16
CA ASN A 99 16.80 -35.45 15.03
C ASN A 99 15.76 -34.44 14.53
N ALA A 100 14.69 -34.91 13.87
CA ALA A 100 13.61 -34.07 13.35
C ALA A 100 12.99 -33.16 14.44
N TRP A 101 13.11 -33.57 15.70
CA TRP A 101 12.74 -32.78 16.86
C TRP A 101 13.59 -31.51 17.04
N GLY A 102 14.89 -31.55 16.80
CA GLY A 102 15.78 -30.38 16.91
C GLY A 102 15.50 -29.32 15.84
N GLN A 103 15.17 -29.75 14.63
CA GLN A 103 14.78 -28.84 13.54
C GLN A 103 13.43 -28.16 13.80
N ALA A 104 12.46 -28.89 14.38
CA ALA A 104 11.17 -28.31 14.75
C ALA A 104 11.30 -27.24 15.83
N PHE A 105 12.12 -27.47 16.86
CA PHE A 105 12.37 -26.47 17.90
C PHE A 105 13.10 -25.24 17.39
N ALA A 106 14.09 -25.40 16.50
CA ALA A 106 14.80 -24.28 15.90
C ALA A 106 13.87 -23.39 15.05
N ALA A 107 12.98 -23.99 14.27
CA ALA A 107 11.99 -23.25 13.50
C ALA A 107 11.00 -22.50 14.41
N VAL A 108 10.46 -23.16 15.44
CA VAL A 108 9.55 -22.53 16.40
C VAL A 108 10.23 -21.40 17.17
N ALA A 109 11.49 -21.56 17.57
CA ALA A 109 12.25 -20.51 18.25
C ALA A 109 12.50 -19.31 17.33
N LEU A 110 12.84 -19.53 16.06
CA LEU A 110 13.04 -18.45 15.08
C LEU A 110 11.74 -17.70 14.81
N PHE A 111 10.62 -18.40 14.61
CA PHE A 111 9.32 -17.76 14.41
C PHE A 111 8.79 -17.09 15.67
N GLY A 112 9.06 -17.65 16.86
CA GLY A 112 8.77 -17.01 18.13
C GLY A 112 9.57 -15.72 18.32
N ALA A 113 10.85 -15.72 17.95
CA ALA A 113 11.69 -14.53 17.98
C ALA A 113 11.25 -13.46 16.97
N LEU A 114 10.86 -13.86 15.76
CA LEU A 114 10.31 -12.94 14.75
C LEU A 114 8.96 -12.37 15.18
N ALA A 115 8.07 -13.20 15.76
CA ALA A 115 6.79 -12.73 16.29
C ALA A 115 6.98 -11.80 17.49
N ALA A 116 7.93 -12.10 18.38
CA ALA A 116 8.30 -11.23 19.49
C ALA A 116 8.91 -9.91 18.97
N ALA A 117 9.78 -9.94 17.96
CA ALA A 117 10.33 -8.74 17.35
C ALA A 117 9.24 -7.86 16.71
N VAL A 118 8.30 -8.47 15.99
CA VAL A 118 7.16 -7.76 15.39
C VAL A 118 6.21 -7.19 16.47
N TRP A 119 6.07 -7.85 17.62
CA TRP A 119 5.21 -7.38 18.72
C TRP A 119 5.88 -6.31 19.59
N VAL A 120 7.19 -6.40 19.77
CA VAL A 120 7.99 -5.45 20.56
C VAL A 120 8.33 -4.19 19.77
N ALA A 121 8.49 -4.26 18.44
CA ALA A 121 8.77 -3.12 17.57
C ALA A 121 7.85 -1.90 17.80
N PRO A 122 6.51 -2.02 17.86
CA PRO A 122 5.63 -0.89 18.13
C PRO A 122 5.64 -0.40 19.59
N HIS A 123 6.11 -1.22 20.54
CA HIS A 123 6.19 -0.84 21.96
C HIS A 123 7.53 -0.16 22.30
N MET A 124 8.56 -0.30 21.47
CA MET A 124 9.84 0.40 21.63
C MET A 124 9.91 1.72 20.84
N THR A 125 8.91 2.02 20.01
CA THR A 125 8.71 3.34 19.38
C THR A 125 7.85 4.27 20.23
N ALA A 126 7.51 3.88 21.46
CA ALA A 126 6.67 4.63 22.38
C ALA A 126 7.47 5.07 23.61
N ASP A 127 8.60 5.75 23.41
CA ASP A 127 9.26 6.50 24.47
C ASP A 127 9.68 7.87 23.93
N GLY A 128 8.93 8.89 24.36
CA GLY A 128 9.32 10.30 24.35
C GLY A 128 9.14 11.06 23.05
N ASP A 129 7.99 11.72 22.89
CA ASP A 129 7.88 13.17 22.66
C ASP A 129 6.38 13.54 22.55
N ASP A 130 6.01 14.77 22.90
CA ASP A 130 4.63 15.26 22.97
C ASP A 130 3.73 14.74 21.84
N ASN A 131 2.59 14.14 22.19
CA ASN A 131 1.64 13.45 21.30
C ASN A 131 0.89 14.37 20.32
N THR A 132 1.60 15.20 19.56
CA THR A 132 1.10 15.75 18.31
C THR A 132 1.73 14.92 17.19
N PRO A 133 0.94 14.23 16.35
CA PRO A 133 1.48 13.58 15.16
C PRO A 133 2.33 14.58 14.39
N ALA A 134 3.59 14.22 14.11
CA ALA A 134 4.48 15.08 13.35
C ALA A 134 3.85 15.40 11.98
N PRO A 135 3.97 16.64 11.49
CA PRO A 135 3.43 17.00 10.17
C PRO A 135 4.00 16.06 9.10
N ALA A 136 3.17 15.69 8.12
CA ALA A 136 3.63 14.90 6.99
C ALA A 136 4.85 15.58 6.37
N SER A 137 5.99 14.89 6.37
CA SER A 137 7.21 15.38 5.75
C SER A 137 7.30 14.83 4.34
N CYS A 138 7.77 15.64 3.40
CA CYS A 138 8.11 15.16 2.06
C CYS A 138 9.20 14.10 2.15
N SER A 139 8.81 12.82 2.10
CA SER A 139 9.78 11.74 1.94
C SER A 139 10.23 11.77 0.49
N GLY A 140 11.46 12.24 0.25
CA GLY A 140 12.03 12.17 -1.09
C GLY A 140 12.05 10.73 -1.57
N SER A 141 11.65 10.49 -2.83
CA SER A 141 11.96 9.22 -3.48
C SER A 141 13.47 8.97 -3.30
N GLU A 142 13.86 7.79 -2.79
CA GLU A 142 15.26 7.44 -2.49
C GLU A 142 16.19 8.10 -3.51
N HIS A 143 17.23 8.83 -3.06
CA HIS A 143 18.16 9.68 -3.84
C HIS A 143 18.78 8.99 -5.08
N GLY A 144 17.91 8.69 -6.03
CA GLY A 144 18.16 7.97 -7.24
C GLY A 144 18.64 8.97 -8.26
N LYS A 145 19.48 8.50 -9.16
CA LYS A 145 19.93 9.32 -10.28
C LYS A 145 18.72 9.82 -11.06
N LEU A 146 18.59 11.14 -11.21
CA LEU A 146 17.51 11.74 -11.99
C LEU A 146 17.41 11.13 -13.40
N PRO A 147 16.20 10.93 -13.94
CA PRO A 147 16.00 10.47 -15.30
C PRO A 147 16.73 11.34 -16.32
N LYS A 148 17.12 10.75 -17.46
CA LYS A 148 17.85 11.46 -18.54
C LYS A 148 17.09 12.68 -19.08
N ALA A 149 15.77 12.75 -18.93
CA ALA A 149 14.97 13.90 -19.32
C ALA A 149 15.41 15.18 -18.59
N TYR A 150 15.78 15.09 -17.31
CA TYR A 150 16.25 16.24 -16.52
C TYR A 150 17.58 16.81 -17.01
N ALA A 151 18.42 16.00 -17.65
CA ALA A 151 19.64 16.50 -18.30
C ALA A 151 19.34 17.35 -19.55
N ARG A 152 18.18 17.14 -20.19
CA ARG A 152 17.72 17.93 -21.35
C ARG A 152 16.93 19.17 -20.92
N THR A 153 16.37 19.15 -19.73
CA THR A 153 15.63 20.25 -19.13
C THR A 153 16.25 20.61 -17.78
N PRO A 154 17.44 21.23 -17.77
CA PRO A 154 18.17 21.51 -16.52
C PRO A 154 17.44 22.46 -15.57
N LYS A 155 16.44 23.19 -16.09
CA LYS A 155 15.58 24.08 -15.30
C LYS A 155 14.39 23.37 -14.65
N ALA A 156 14.18 22.08 -14.92
CA ALA A 156 13.05 21.33 -14.39
C ALA A 156 13.18 21.17 -12.88
N ALA A 157 12.08 21.47 -12.17
CA ALA A 157 11.94 21.20 -10.76
C ALA A 157 11.92 19.68 -10.50
N THR A 158 12.39 19.25 -9.35
CA THR A 158 12.29 17.85 -8.91
C THR A 158 11.01 17.61 -8.12
N GLY A 159 10.59 16.35 -7.99
CA GLY A 159 9.43 15.97 -7.17
C GLY A 159 9.53 16.47 -5.74
N ASP A 160 10.72 16.40 -5.14
CA ASP A 160 10.97 16.90 -3.78
C ASP A 160 10.75 18.41 -3.68
N GLU A 161 11.16 19.17 -4.71
CA GLU A 161 10.97 20.63 -4.76
C GLU A 161 9.49 20.99 -4.94
N LEU A 162 8.75 20.20 -5.72
CA LEU A 162 7.30 20.36 -5.84
C LEU A 162 6.58 19.99 -4.53
N CYS A 163 7.03 18.93 -3.85
CA CYS A 163 6.45 18.51 -2.58
C CYS A 163 6.68 19.57 -1.51
N GLU A 164 7.90 20.09 -1.40
CA GLU A 164 8.21 21.16 -0.44
C GLU A 164 7.41 22.44 -0.73
N ALA A 165 7.22 22.78 -2.01
CA ALA A 165 6.39 23.91 -2.42
C ALA A 165 4.89 23.71 -2.10
N LEU A 166 4.38 22.48 -2.27
CA LEU A 166 2.96 22.16 -2.07
C LEU A 166 2.61 21.91 -0.60
N ASN A 167 3.46 21.18 0.13
CA ASN A 167 3.25 20.74 1.52
C ASN A 167 3.47 21.88 2.53
N ARG A 168 2.67 22.94 2.36
CA ARG A 168 2.67 24.13 3.22
C ARG A 168 1.73 23.94 4.41
N PRO A 169 2.02 24.58 5.56
CA PRO A 169 1.19 24.48 6.76
C PRO A 169 -0.21 25.11 6.59
N ASP A 170 -0.37 26.05 5.67
CA ASP A 170 -1.63 26.74 5.38
C ASP A 170 -2.44 26.10 4.24
N LEU A 171 -1.95 25.00 3.63
CA LEU A 171 -2.67 24.33 2.53
C LEU A 171 -4.08 23.89 2.96
N ALA A 172 -4.25 23.42 4.19
CA ALA A 172 -5.55 23.03 4.74
C ALA A 172 -6.50 24.24 4.89
N GLU A 173 -5.97 25.40 5.27
CA GLU A 173 -6.74 26.64 5.37
C GLU A 173 -7.19 27.13 3.98
N LEU A 174 -6.29 27.09 2.98
CA LEU A 174 -6.62 27.41 1.59
C LEU A 174 -7.74 26.51 1.03
N MET A 175 -7.77 25.25 1.47
CA MET A 175 -8.80 24.28 1.10
C MET A 175 -10.12 24.44 1.85
N GLY A 176 -10.21 25.38 2.81
CA GLY A 176 -11.40 25.63 3.62
C GLY A 176 -11.59 24.64 4.77
N THR A 177 -10.54 23.87 5.10
CA THR A 177 -10.53 22.80 6.11
C THR A 177 -9.37 23.00 7.09
N PRO A 178 -9.29 24.13 7.81
CA PRO A 178 -8.12 24.49 8.63
C PRO A 178 -7.82 23.51 9.78
N ASP A 179 -8.80 22.69 10.18
CA ASP A 179 -8.63 21.68 11.22
C ASP A 179 -8.01 20.36 10.69
N GLU A 180 -7.97 20.17 9.37
CA GLU A 180 -7.35 19.00 8.75
C GLU A 180 -5.83 19.11 8.74
N ARG A 181 -5.17 17.95 8.79
CA ARG A 181 -3.72 17.84 8.66
C ARG A 181 -3.37 16.89 7.53
N ALA A 182 -2.29 17.20 6.83
CA ALA A 182 -1.77 16.31 5.82
C ALA A 182 -1.39 14.96 6.47
N THR A 183 -1.95 13.87 5.94
CA THR A 183 -1.70 12.49 6.37
C THR A 183 -0.48 11.92 5.65
N SER A 184 -0.24 12.35 4.42
CA SER A 184 0.94 12.00 3.63
C SER A 184 1.36 13.15 2.72
N ALA A 185 2.67 13.21 2.42
CA ALA A 185 3.23 14.15 1.47
C ALA A 185 4.35 13.44 0.69
N THR A 186 4.20 13.35 -0.62
CA THR A 186 5.15 12.63 -1.49
C THR A 186 5.53 13.45 -2.70
N GLY A 187 6.75 13.25 -3.19
CA GLY A 187 7.27 13.86 -4.40
C GLY A 187 7.99 12.82 -5.25
N THR A 188 7.79 12.88 -6.57
CA THR A 188 8.48 12.01 -7.52
C THR A 188 9.08 12.81 -8.68
N SER A 189 10.33 12.51 -9.04
CA SER A 189 11.00 13.13 -10.19
C SER A 189 10.79 12.28 -11.45
N GLY A 190 9.54 12.19 -11.89
CA GLY A 190 9.07 11.33 -12.97
C GLY A 190 9.34 11.84 -14.38
N THR A 191 8.82 11.09 -15.36
CA THR A 191 8.87 11.47 -16.77
C THR A 191 7.58 11.07 -17.47
N SER A 192 7.14 11.89 -18.42
CA SER A 192 5.89 11.68 -19.15
C SER A 192 5.90 10.37 -19.94
N ALA A 193 4.99 9.46 -19.61
CA ALA A 193 4.84 8.17 -20.29
C ALA A 193 4.47 8.35 -21.77
N LEU A 194 3.65 9.36 -22.08
CA LEU A 194 3.21 9.70 -23.45
C LEU A 194 4.36 10.07 -24.38
N THR A 195 5.48 10.51 -23.81
CA THR A 195 6.68 10.90 -24.56
C THR A 195 7.76 9.82 -24.59
N ASN A 196 7.45 8.61 -24.11
CA ASN A 196 8.42 7.55 -23.87
C ASN A 196 9.56 8.01 -22.94
N GLY A 197 9.19 8.73 -21.86
CA GLY A 197 10.10 9.22 -20.82
C GLY A 197 11.09 10.30 -21.28
N LYS A 198 10.78 11.01 -22.38
CA LYS A 198 11.67 12.05 -22.94
C LYS A 198 11.46 13.43 -22.31
N VAL A 199 10.30 13.67 -21.73
CA VAL A 199 9.92 14.90 -21.06
C VAL A 199 9.93 14.67 -19.55
N ALA A 200 10.55 15.59 -18.81
CA ALA A 200 10.50 15.59 -17.35
C ALA A 200 9.08 15.95 -16.92
N GLU A 201 8.55 15.17 -15.98
CA GLU A 201 7.21 15.32 -15.43
C GLU A 201 7.29 15.00 -13.94
N PRO A 202 7.89 15.89 -13.13
CA PRO A 202 7.83 15.78 -11.68
C PRO A 202 6.39 15.94 -11.18
N GLU A 203 6.10 15.26 -10.08
CA GLU A 203 4.80 15.30 -9.42
C GLU A 203 5.01 15.37 -7.91
N ALA A 204 4.07 16.02 -7.23
CA ALA A 204 3.95 16.01 -5.79
C ALA A 204 2.49 15.85 -5.39
N GLN A 205 2.27 15.19 -4.26
CA GLN A 205 0.95 14.91 -3.73
C GLN A 205 0.95 15.14 -2.23
N VAL A 206 -0.09 15.83 -1.75
CA VAL A 206 -0.39 15.98 -0.33
C VAL A 206 -1.80 15.44 -0.10
N GLU A 207 -1.89 14.42 0.74
CA GLU A 207 -3.14 13.77 1.09
C GLU A 207 -3.63 14.29 2.43
N PHE A 208 -4.93 14.56 2.50
CA PHE A 208 -5.69 14.86 3.71
C PHE A 208 -6.77 13.79 3.87
N ASP A 209 -7.51 13.83 4.98
CA ASP A 209 -8.57 12.86 5.23
C ASP A 209 -9.72 12.99 4.23
N THR A 210 -10.01 14.21 3.75
CA THR A 210 -11.17 14.45 2.89
C THR A 210 -10.83 14.74 1.42
N TYR A 211 -9.61 15.17 1.13
CA TYR A 211 -9.18 15.49 -0.23
C TYR A 211 -7.70 15.18 -0.46
N THR A 212 -7.31 15.20 -1.72
CA THR A 212 -5.93 15.10 -2.15
C THR A 212 -5.62 16.25 -3.08
N VAL A 213 -4.49 16.91 -2.87
CA VAL A 213 -3.95 17.93 -3.76
C VAL A 213 -2.73 17.37 -4.46
N ASN A 214 -2.70 17.45 -5.78
CA ASN A 214 -1.57 17.08 -6.61
C ASN A 214 -1.07 18.31 -7.36
N LEU A 215 0.26 18.42 -7.43
CA LEU A 215 0.96 19.40 -8.24
C LEU A 215 1.91 18.65 -9.17
N SER A 216 1.72 18.79 -10.48
CA SER A 216 2.64 18.28 -11.48
C SER A 216 3.20 19.41 -12.33
N ALA A 217 4.34 19.17 -12.98
CA ALA A 217 4.88 20.08 -13.97
C ALA A 217 5.30 19.32 -15.23
N THR A 218 4.76 19.67 -16.40
CA THR A 218 5.14 19.03 -17.66
C THR A 218 6.03 19.96 -18.47
N TYR A 219 7.30 19.59 -18.66
CA TYR A 219 8.29 20.39 -19.41
C TYR A 219 8.33 20.06 -20.91
N ASN A 220 7.19 20.19 -21.59
CA ASN A 220 7.06 19.98 -23.03
C ASN A 220 7.10 21.32 -23.80
N LYS A 221 6.72 21.28 -25.09
CA LYS A 221 6.60 22.48 -25.96
C LYS A 221 5.15 22.87 -26.23
N LEU A 222 4.19 22.28 -25.52
CA LEU A 222 2.77 22.55 -25.67
C LEU A 222 2.43 23.75 -24.80
N SER A 223 1.94 24.81 -25.43
CA SER A 223 1.47 26.01 -24.73
C SER A 223 0.07 25.79 -24.17
N VAL A 224 -0.31 26.51 -23.12
CA VAL A 224 -1.68 26.50 -22.58
C VAL A 224 -2.69 26.95 -23.64
N ALA A 225 -2.36 27.96 -24.45
CA ALA A 225 -3.21 28.36 -25.58
C ALA A 225 -3.42 27.23 -26.60
N GLN A 226 -2.38 26.44 -26.89
CA GLN A 226 -2.50 25.27 -27.75
C GLN A 226 -3.34 24.16 -27.09
N TYR A 227 -3.17 23.94 -25.79
CA TYR A 227 -3.95 22.98 -25.02
C TYR A 227 -5.44 23.34 -25.02
N VAL A 228 -5.79 24.60 -24.76
CA VAL A 228 -7.17 25.13 -24.86
C VAL A 228 -7.77 24.92 -26.25
N LYS A 229 -6.98 25.11 -27.31
CA LYS A 229 -7.44 24.87 -28.69
C LYS A 229 -7.76 23.39 -28.93
N MET A 230 -6.93 22.49 -28.40
CA MET A 230 -7.15 21.04 -28.50
C MET A 230 -8.45 20.64 -27.78
N MET A 231 -8.64 21.09 -26.54
CA MET A 231 -9.85 20.82 -25.75
C MET A 231 -11.13 21.32 -26.43
N LYS A 232 -11.10 22.55 -26.98
CA LYS A 232 -12.22 23.11 -27.77
C LYS A 232 -12.54 22.28 -29.01
N THR A 233 -11.53 21.68 -29.65
CA THR A 233 -11.74 20.79 -30.80
C THR A 233 -12.44 19.50 -30.36
N GLY A 234 -12.18 19.04 -29.12
CA GLY A 234 -12.86 17.92 -28.48
C GLY A 234 -14.28 18.23 -27.98
N GLY A 235 -14.76 19.47 -28.12
CA GLY A 235 -16.09 19.88 -27.68
C GLY A 235 -16.18 20.32 -26.21
N GLU A 236 -15.05 20.46 -25.53
CA GLU A 236 -15.00 20.94 -24.16
C GLU A 236 -15.11 22.47 -24.10
N ASN A 237 -15.94 22.97 -23.17
CA ASN A 237 -16.09 24.39 -22.89
C ASN A 237 -15.35 24.75 -21.60
N ASN A 238 -14.06 24.99 -21.72
CA ASN A 238 -13.19 25.23 -20.57
C ASN A 238 -13.07 26.72 -20.24
N ARG A 239 -13.11 27.03 -18.95
CA ARG A 239 -12.91 28.38 -18.43
C ARG A 239 -11.42 28.70 -18.44
N THR A 240 -11.04 29.78 -19.12
CA THR A 240 -9.67 30.29 -19.12
C THR A 240 -9.52 31.43 -18.12
N ASP A 241 -8.35 31.55 -17.51
CA ASP A 241 -8.02 32.62 -16.57
C ASP A 241 -6.57 33.09 -16.74
N THR A 242 -6.12 34.03 -15.90
CA THR A 242 -4.72 34.47 -15.84
C THR A 242 -4.29 34.62 -14.40
N ILE A 243 -3.23 33.91 -14.03
CA ILE A 243 -2.70 33.88 -12.66
C ILE A 243 -1.22 34.23 -12.66
N LEU A 244 -0.80 35.15 -11.79
CA LEU A 244 0.59 35.67 -11.74
C LEU A 244 1.11 36.19 -13.11
N GLY A 245 0.18 36.63 -13.98
CA GLY A 245 0.44 37.06 -15.36
C GLY A 245 0.71 35.91 -16.34
N ARG A 246 0.34 34.68 -15.99
CA ARG A 246 0.51 33.45 -16.78
C ARG A 246 -0.86 32.96 -17.26
N PRO A 247 -1.00 32.52 -18.52
CA PRO A 247 -2.25 31.92 -18.98
C PRO A 247 -2.59 30.66 -18.18
N ALA A 248 -3.87 30.51 -17.86
CA ALA A 248 -4.40 29.35 -17.15
C ALA A 248 -5.73 28.87 -17.72
N VAL A 249 -6.07 27.61 -17.46
CA VAL A 249 -7.34 26.99 -17.85
C VAL A 249 -7.78 25.97 -16.82
N PHE A 250 -9.08 25.94 -16.55
CA PHE A 250 -9.69 24.93 -15.71
C PHE A 250 -10.24 23.77 -16.53
N SER A 251 -10.03 22.55 -16.05
CA SER A 251 -10.64 21.33 -16.56
C SER A 251 -11.20 20.47 -15.42
N SER A 252 -12.05 19.52 -15.77
CA SER A 252 -12.58 18.54 -14.84
C SER A 252 -12.68 17.19 -15.51
N ASP A 253 -11.99 16.21 -14.95
CA ASP A 253 -11.91 14.86 -15.47
C ASP A 253 -12.23 13.84 -14.37
N PRO A 254 -12.91 12.72 -14.67
CA PRO A 254 -13.12 11.67 -13.69
C PRO A 254 -11.79 11.00 -13.34
N THR A 255 -11.55 10.80 -12.04
CA THR A 255 -10.46 9.95 -11.56
C THR A 255 -10.67 8.51 -12.04
N MET A 256 -9.61 7.70 -12.06
CA MET A 256 -9.68 6.30 -12.46
C MET A 256 -9.53 5.39 -11.24
N LYS A 257 -10.54 4.57 -10.96
CA LYS A 257 -10.50 3.59 -9.88
C LYS A 257 -9.91 2.27 -10.40
N ILE A 258 -8.76 1.88 -9.84
CA ILE A 258 -8.09 0.62 -10.16
C ILE A 258 -8.31 -0.38 -9.02
N GLU A 259 -9.08 -1.43 -9.25
CA GLU A 259 -9.25 -2.51 -8.29
C GLU A 259 -8.16 -3.57 -8.46
N ILE A 260 -7.19 -3.59 -7.53
CA ILE A 260 -6.13 -4.60 -7.48
C ILE A 260 -6.57 -5.74 -6.55
N ASN A 261 -7.20 -6.76 -7.14
CA ASN A 261 -7.55 -7.98 -6.41
C ASN A 261 -6.32 -8.87 -6.19
N LEU A 262 -5.70 -8.79 -5.01
CA LEU A 262 -4.52 -9.59 -4.59
C LEU A 262 -4.81 -11.11 -4.40
N GLY A 263 -5.98 -11.60 -4.84
CA GLY A 263 -6.49 -12.95 -4.53
C GLY A 263 -6.63 -13.92 -5.72
N GLY A 264 -6.48 -13.49 -6.97
CA GLY A 264 -6.84 -14.29 -8.14
C GLY A 264 -5.82 -14.25 -9.26
N LYS A 265 -5.60 -15.40 -9.90
CA LYS A 265 -4.79 -15.54 -11.12
C LYS A 265 -5.56 -14.83 -12.25
N ASP A 266 -5.07 -13.68 -12.68
CA ASP A 266 -5.54 -12.88 -13.82
C ASP A 266 -6.92 -12.20 -13.66
N SER A 267 -6.90 -10.92 -13.26
CA SER A 267 -7.67 -9.80 -13.84
C SER A 267 -7.69 -8.64 -12.83
N SER A 268 -6.95 -7.57 -13.11
CA SER A 268 -7.37 -6.24 -12.64
C SER A 268 -8.80 -6.03 -13.13
N GLY A 269 -9.70 -5.54 -12.27
CA GLY A 269 -11.06 -5.21 -12.72
C GLY A 269 -11.04 -4.15 -13.84
N PRO A 270 -12.13 -3.99 -14.61
CA PRO A 270 -12.26 -2.86 -15.51
C PRO A 270 -12.05 -1.55 -14.73
N VAL A 271 -11.36 -0.59 -15.34
CA VAL A 271 -11.14 0.73 -14.74
C VAL A 271 -12.49 1.44 -14.68
N GLU A 272 -13.03 1.60 -13.47
CA GLU A 272 -14.26 2.36 -13.26
C GLU A 272 -13.93 3.85 -13.17
N ALA A 273 -14.82 4.69 -13.70
CA ALA A 273 -14.74 6.13 -13.50
C ALA A 273 -15.00 6.43 -12.02
N GLY A 274 -13.99 6.97 -11.34
CA GLY A 274 -14.08 7.50 -10.00
C GLY A 274 -14.66 8.92 -9.97
N PRO A 275 -14.65 9.55 -8.79
CA PRO A 275 -15.11 10.92 -8.62
C PRO A 275 -14.38 11.92 -9.51
N LEU A 276 -14.99 13.05 -9.81
CA LEU A 276 -14.35 14.12 -10.58
C LEU A 276 -13.15 14.69 -9.82
N ALA A 277 -12.10 15.03 -10.56
CA ALA A 277 -11.04 15.91 -10.14
C ALA A 277 -11.25 17.29 -10.78
N ARG A 278 -10.86 18.35 -10.07
CA ARG A 278 -10.79 19.72 -10.60
C ARG A 278 -9.33 20.07 -10.81
N THR A 279 -8.98 20.53 -12.01
CA THR A 279 -7.60 20.87 -12.36
C THR A 279 -7.51 22.31 -12.85
N LEU A 280 -6.50 23.02 -12.36
CA LEU A 280 -6.04 24.31 -12.89
C LEU A 280 -4.69 24.09 -13.57
N THR A 281 -4.67 24.19 -14.90
CA THR A 281 -3.44 24.17 -15.70
C THR A 281 -2.92 25.58 -15.87
N VAL A 282 -1.67 25.84 -15.49
CA VAL A 282 -1.02 27.16 -15.53
C VAL A 282 0.27 27.10 -16.33
N ALA A 283 0.49 28.04 -17.25
CA ALA A 283 1.73 28.07 -18.02
C ALA A 283 2.98 28.17 -17.12
N LEU A 284 4.11 27.58 -17.53
CA LEU A 284 5.38 27.70 -16.78
C LEU A 284 5.89 29.14 -16.72
N ASP A 285 5.55 29.97 -17.71
CA ASP A 285 5.95 31.37 -17.77
C ASP A 285 4.88 32.26 -18.41
N ARG A 286 5.05 33.58 -18.26
CA ARG A 286 4.11 34.59 -18.76
C ARG A 286 3.99 34.66 -20.29
N LYS A 287 4.98 34.12 -21.01
CA LYS A 287 5.01 34.12 -22.48
C LYS A 287 4.30 32.90 -23.06
N ASP A 288 3.91 31.94 -22.22
CA ASP A 288 3.34 30.66 -22.64
C ASP A 288 4.25 29.98 -23.68
N ALA A 289 5.56 29.92 -23.40
CA ALA A 289 6.54 29.37 -24.34
C ALA A 289 6.48 27.84 -24.49
N GLY A 290 5.65 27.18 -23.67
CA GLY A 290 5.47 25.73 -23.64
C GLY A 290 5.68 25.15 -22.24
N GLY A 291 4.99 24.06 -21.97
CA GLY A 291 4.93 23.42 -20.66
C GLY A 291 4.00 24.15 -19.70
N TYR A 292 3.58 23.44 -18.66
CA TYR A 292 2.61 23.91 -17.69
C TYR A 292 2.78 23.22 -16.33
N TYR A 293 2.19 23.82 -15.30
CA TYR A 293 1.88 23.19 -14.03
C TYR A 293 0.42 22.76 -14.04
N ASP A 294 0.11 21.57 -13.53
CA ASP A 294 -1.26 21.18 -13.22
C ASP A 294 -1.42 21.11 -11.71
N ILE A 295 -2.37 21.86 -11.17
CA ILE A 295 -2.82 21.76 -9.78
C ILE A 295 -4.16 21.06 -9.81
N THR A 296 -4.20 19.84 -9.28
CA THR A 296 -5.38 18.99 -9.33
C THR A 296 -5.85 18.66 -7.92
N VAL A 297 -7.14 18.83 -7.67
CA VAL A 297 -7.78 18.49 -6.41
C VAL A 297 -8.91 17.51 -6.65
N TRP A 298 -8.97 16.46 -5.84
CA TRP A 298 -10.09 15.52 -5.84
C TRP A 298 -10.40 15.06 -4.41
N SER A 299 -11.60 14.51 -4.23
CA SER A 299 -12.02 13.87 -2.99
C SER A 299 -12.70 12.54 -3.31
N GLU A 300 -12.62 11.58 -2.38
CA GLU A 300 -13.36 10.30 -2.53
C GLU A 300 -14.88 10.53 -2.57
N SER A 301 -15.36 11.59 -1.93
CA SER A 301 -16.78 11.97 -1.94
C SER A 301 -17.24 12.58 -3.27
N GLY A 302 -16.30 13.04 -4.11
CA GLY A 302 -16.58 13.78 -5.34
C GLY A 302 -16.98 15.24 -5.14
N ALA A 303 -16.89 15.75 -3.91
CA ALA A 303 -16.93 17.18 -3.66
C ALA A 303 -15.72 17.84 -4.33
N LEU A 304 -15.97 18.83 -5.18
CA LEU A 304 -14.95 19.64 -5.83
C LEU A 304 -14.82 20.98 -5.12
N PRO A 305 -13.59 21.51 -4.95
CA PRO A 305 -13.41 22.86 -4.47
C PRO A 305 -13.88 23.88 -5.52
N ASP A 306 -14.15 25.10 -5.07
CA ASP A 306 -14.40 26.23 -5.97
C ASP A 306 -13.14 26.58 -6.77
N ASP A 307 -13.30 27.14 -7.97
CA ASP A 307 -12.19 27.58 -8.82
C ASP A 307 -11.26 28.58 -8.09
N GLY A 308 -11.80 29.40 -7.19
CA GLY A 308 -11.04 30.33 -6.35
C GLY A 308 -10.00 29.63 -5.47
N VAL A 309 -10.30 28.46 -4.92
CA VAL A 309 -9.37 27.69 -4.08
C VAL A 309 -8.15 27.25 -4.90
N LEU A 310 -8.34 26.79 -6.14
CA LEU A 310 -7.21 26.43 -6.99
C LEU A 310 -6.37 27.65 -7.38
N LEU A 311 -6.99 28.81 -7.56
CA LEU A 311 -6.28 30.06 -7.80
C LEU A 311 -5.44 30.44 -6.57
N ASP A 312 -6.02 30.44 -5.38
CA ASP A 312 -5.31 30.80 -4.15
C ASP A 312 -4.11 29.85 -3.90
N ILE A 313 -4.31 28.53 -4.10
CA ILE A 313 -3.21 27.55 -4.05
C ILE A 313 -2.14 27.89 -5.08
N ALA A 314 -2.52 28.18 -6.32
CA ALA A 314 -1.56 28.50 -7.37
C ALA A 314 -0.79 29.80 -7.10
N GLU A 315 -1.43 30.83 -6.54
CA GLU A 315 -0.79 32.10 -6.18
C GLU A 315 0.25 31.90 -5.07
N GLU A 316 -0.05 31.03 -4.11
CA GLU A 316 0.80 30.75 -2.96
C GLU A 316 1.90 29.72 -3.25
N VAL A 317 1.62 28.70 -4.06
CA VAL A 317 2.55 27.58 -4.31
C VAL A 317 3.49 27.85 -5.48
N LEU A 318 3.00 28.38 -6.61
CA LEU A 318 3.84 28.50 -7.81
C LEU A 318 5.07 29.42 -7.64
N PRO A 319 5.04 30.51 -6.84
CA PRO A 319 6.22 31.34 -6.62
C PRO A 319 7.33 30.68 -5.79
N THR A 320 7.00 29.66 -4.99
CA THR A 320 7.97 28.98 -4.11
C THR A 320 8.74 27.88 -4.83
N ILE A 321 8.24 27.43 -5.98
CA ILE A 321 8.90 26.42 -6.81
C ILE A 321 10.24 26.97 -7.34
N PRO A 322 11.39 26.34 -7.01
CA PRO A 322 12.70 26.79 -7.46
C PRO A 322 12.81 26.81 -8.98
N GLY A 323 12.96 28.01 -9.56
CA GLY A 323 13.39 28.15 -10.95
C GLY A 323 14.89 27.93 -11.06
N ARG A 324 15.35 26.73 -11.45
CA ARG A 324 16.80 26.50 -11.63
C ARG A 324 17.31 27.35 -12.80
N ALA A 325 18.20 28.30 -12.49
CA ALA A 325 18.98 28.99 -13.52
C ALA A 325 19.93 27.98 -14.17
N ALA A 326 20.02 27.98 -15.51
CA ALA A 326 21.03 27.19 -16.21
C ALA A 326 22.41 27.73 -15.80
N ARG A 327 23.26 26.86 -15.25
CA ARG A 327 24.70 27.13 -15.16
C ARG A 327 25.35 26.93 -16.53
#